data_AF-A0A938QKM3-F1
#
_entry.id   AF-A0A938QKM3-F1
#
_cell.length_a   1.000
_cell.length_b   1.000
_cell.length_c   1.000
_cell.angle_alpha   90.00
_cell.angle_beta   90.00
_cell.angle_gamma   90.00
#
_symmetry.space_group_name_H-M   'P 1'
#
loop_
_entity.id
_entity.type
_entity.pdbx_description
1 polymer ?
#
loop_
_entity_poly.entity_id
_entity_poly.type
_entity_poly.pdbx_seq_one_letter_code
_entity_poly.pdbx_strand_id
1 'polypeptide(L)'
;MRCPECGKLLDLERHGYLVFDGLVWCDGCRAYDRELLWPRDFQEIEAWGRLIAENLGFEPTPLIYLDDPEIYRLEHTVLTAEADHGRRQICLYPPGLRLATLCHELAHILTGQDHTPEWAVTFARLTAWVNEALAHNQGPQGFPKMFSLSSLAQWP
;
A
#
# COMPACT_ATOMS: atom_id res chain seq x y z
N MET A 1 11.27 9.34 -14.09
CA MET A 1 9.91 9.66 -14.60
C MET A 1 9.57 11.12 -14.27
N ARG A 2 8.53 11.74 -14.84
CA ARG A 2 8.10 13.10 -14.49
C ARG A 2 6.70 13.09 -13.89
N CYS A 3 6.46 13.93 -12.88
CA CYS A 3 5.11 14.21 -12.38
C CYS A 3 4.24 14.74 -13.53
N PRO A 4 3.04 14.19 -13.78
CA PRO A 4 2.18 14.65 -14.87
C PRO A 4 1.66 16.08 -14.66
N GLU A 5 1.54 16.55 -13.42
CA GLU A 5 1.06 17.90 -13.10
C GLU A 5 2.17 18.96 -13.24
N CYS A 6 3.25 18.80 -12.48
CA CYS A 6 4.27 19.83 -12.36
C CYS A 6 5.56 19.57 -13.16
N GLY A 7 5.65 18.43 -13.86
CA GLY A 7 6.81 18.06 -14.66
C GLY A 7 8.09 17.75 -13.87
N LYS A 8 8.05 17.82 -12.52
CA LYS A 8 9.17 17.52 -11.61
C LYS A 8 9.74 16.14 -11.92
N LEU A 9 11.06 16.05 -12.05
CA LEU A 9 11.75 14.77 -12.18
C LEU A 9 11.58 14.01 -10.85
N LEU A 10 11.03 12.82 -10.95
CA LEU A 10 10.81 11.94 -9.81
C LEU A 10 12.01 11.02 -9.67
N ASP A 11 12.53 10.98 -8.46
CA ASP A 11 13.57 10.03 -8.05
C ASP A 11 12.86 8.79 -7.50
N LEU A 12 12.81 7.74 -8.32
CA LEU A 12 12.02 6.55 -8.01
C LEU A 12 12.52 5.81 -6.76
N GLU A 13 13.76 6.07 -6.31
CA GLU A 13 14.34 5.48 -5.10
C GLU A 13 13.82 6.13 -3.81
N ARG A 14 13.05 7.23 -3.88
CA ARG A 14 12.44 7.85 -2.69
C ARG A 14 10.96 7.47 -2.55
N HIS A 15 10.65 6.90 -1.39
CA HIS A 15 9.31 6.47 -0.96
C HIS A 15 8.20 7.54 -1.02
N GLY A 16 8.52 8.83 -1.13
CA GLY A 16 7.53 9.92 -1.14
C GLY A 16 6.86 10.18 -2.49
N TYR A 17 7.44 9.75 -3.61
CA TYR A 17 6.98 10.15 -4.95
C TYR A 17 6.03 9.15 -5.60
N LEU A 18 4.96 8.80 -4.90
CA LEU A 18 4.15 7.65 -5.27
C LEU A 18 2.70 8.01 -5.71
N VAL A 19 2.04 7.02 -6.28
CA VAL A 19 1.16 7.05 -7.46
C VAL A 19 -0.31 7.44 -7.20
N PHE A 20 -0.97 8.02 -8.21
CA PHE A 20 -2.43 7.97 -8.44
C PHE A 20 -2.79 7.57 -9.87
N ASP A 21 -3.88 6.81 -10.02
CA ASP A 21 -4.55 6.52 -11.31
C ASP A 21 -3.63 5.94 -12.40
N GLY A 22 -2.72 5.02 -12.02
CA GLY A 22 -1.78 4.41 -12.97
C GLY A 22 -0.59 5.30 -13.37
N LEU A 23 -0.46 6.50 -12.80
CA LEU A 23 0.59 7.48 -13.09
C LEU A 23 1.40 7.83 -11.83
N VAL A 24 2.71 8.04 -11.94
CA VAL A 24 3.56 8.41 -10.78
C VAL A 24 3.55 9.92 -10.58
N TRP A 25 3.19 10.40 -9.38
CA TRP A 25 3.10 11.82 -9.02
C TRP A 25 4.16 12.19 -7.99
N CYS A 26 4.50 13.48 -7.87
CA CYS A 26 5.32 13.91 -6.73
C CYS A 26 4.48 14.05 -5.45
N ASP A 27 5.15 13.91 -4.32
CA ASP A 27 4.69 14.19 -2.95
C ASP A 27 3.94 15.52 -2.78
N GLY A 28 4.32 16.54 -3.54
CA GLY A 28 3.67 17.86 -3.51
C GLY A 28 2.39 17.97 -4.34
N CYS A 29 2.25 17.20 -5.43
CA CYS A 29 1.09 17.29 -6.33
C CYS A 29 0.01 16.26 -5.99
N ARG A 30 0.36 15.17 -5.32
CA ARG A 30 -0.61 14.15 -4.92
C ARG A 30 -0.21 13.51 -3.60
N ALA A 31 -1.18 13.43 -2.68
CA ALA A 31 -1.08 12.66 -1.45
C ALA A 31 -2.01 11.45 -1.55
N TYR A 32 -1.60 10.30 -1.02
CA TYR A 32 -2.45 9.11 -0.91
C TYR A 32 -3.77 9.43 -0.24
N ASP A 33 -4.83 8.71 -0.65
CA ASP A 33 -6.07 8.71 0.11
C ASP A 33 -5.76 8.31 1.56
N ARG A 34 -6.33 9.04 2.52
CA ARG A 34 -6.13 8.79 3.95
C ARG A 34 -6.54 7.36 4.32
N GLU A 35 -7.54 6.82 3.64
CA GLU A 35 -8.03 5.46 3.82
C GLU A 35 -6.94 4.40 3.54
N LEU A 36 -5.98 4.66 2.63
CA LEU A 36 -4.84 3.78 2.36
C LEU A 36 -3.78 3.83 3.46
N LEU A 37 -3.70 4.96 4.17
CA LEU A 37 -2.67 5.26 5.17
C LEU A 37 -3.11 4.92 6.59
N TRP A 38 -4.39 4.62 6.81
CA TRP A 38 -4.84 4.30 8.16
C TRP A 38 -4.36 2.92 8.64
N PRO A 39 -4.00 2.81 9.94
CA PRO A 39 -3.74 1.53 10.57
C PRO A 39 -4.95 0.60 10.48
N ARG A 40 -4.70 -0.68 10.23
CA ARG A 40 -5.69 -1.75 10.12
C ARG A 40 -5.25 -2.97 10.93
N ASP A 41 -6.17 -3.90 11.14
CA ASP A 41 -5.85 -5.17 11.79
C ASP A 41 -5.10 -6.10 10.82
N PHE A 42 -4.25 -6.98 11.34
CA PHE A 42 -3.50 -7.91 10.49
C PHE A 42 -4.42 -8.81 9.66
N GLN A 43 -5.50 -9.35 10.26
CA GLN A 43 -6.46 -10.19 9.53
C GLN A 43 -7.15 -9.42 8.40
N GLU A 44 -7.37 -8.12 8.59
CA GLU A 44 -7.90 -7.25 7.55
C GLU A 44 -6.91 -7.14 6.38
N ILE A 45 -5.63 -6.87 6.68
CA ILE A 45 -4.56 -6.77 5.67
C ILE A 45 -4.40 -8.10 4.92
N GLU A 46 -4.46 -9.25 5.59
CA GLU A 46 -4.47 -10.56 4.94
C GLU A 46 -5.67 -10.76 4.01
N ALA A 47 -6.85 -10.33 4.44
CA ALA A 47 -8.06 -10.44 3.63
C ALA A 47 -7.97 -9.55 2.39
N TRP A 48 -7.42 -8.33 2.52
CA TRP A 48 -7.11 -7.47 1.40
C TRP A 48 -6.08 -8.10 0.46
N GLY A 49 -5.01 -8.70 0.98
CA GLY A 49 -3.99 -9.37 0.18
C GLY A 49 -4.59 -10.47 -0.71
N ARG A 50 -5.50 -11.28 -0.16
CA ARG A 50 -6.24 -12.29 -0.94
C ARG A 50 -7.16 -11.67 -1.99
N LEU A 51 -7.92 -10.63 -1.63
CA LEU A 51 -8.87 -9.99 -2.52
C LEU A 51 -8.17 -9.31 -3.72
N ILE A 52 -7.03 -8.63 -3.47
CA ILE A 52 -6.20 -8.04 -4.52
C ILE A 52 -5.69 -9.13 -5.46
N ALA A 53 -5.16 -10.23 -4.90
CA ALA A 53 -4.63 -11.35 -5.66
C ALA A 53 -5.68 -11.97 -6.60
N GLU A 54 -6.89 -12.20 -6.08
CA GLU A 54 -8.04 -12.71 -6.84
C GLU A 54 -8.42 -11.78 -7.99
N ASN A 55 -8.52 -10.46 -7.74
CA ASN A 55 -8.99 -9.51 -8.74
C ASN A 55 -7.95 -9.15 -9.80
N LEU A 56 -6.66 -9.21 -9.46
CA LEU A 56 -5.57 -8.88 -10.37
C LEU A 56 -4.90 -10.12 -10.98
N GLY A 57 -5.37 -11.33 -10.64
CA GLY A 57 -4.98 -12.58 -11.30
C GLY A 57 -3.59 -13.08 -10.94
N PHE A 58 -3.20 -12.99 -9.67
CA PHE A 58 -1.93 -13.55 -9.18
C PHE A 58 -2.14 -14.43 -7.94
N GLU A 59 -1.16 -15.28 -7.62
CA GLU A 59 -1.22 -16.16 -6.45
C GLU A 59 -1.15 -15.35 -5.14
N PRO A 60 -2.03 -15.61 -4.15
CA PRO A 60 -1.99 -14.92 -2.87
C PRO A 60 -0.60 -14.99 -2.23
N THR A 61 -0.05 -13.82 -1.92
CA THR A 61 1.26 -13.71 -1.26
C THR A 61 1.08 -13.96 0.24
N PRO A 62 1.81 -14.93 0.84
CA PRO A 62 1.79 -15.14 2.29
C PRO A 62 2.23 -13.90 3.05
N LEU A 63 1.47 -13.54 4.09
CA LEU A 63 1.81 -12.44 5.01
C LEU A 63 2.21 -13.02 6.36
N ILE A 64 3.28 -12.49 6.94
CA ILE A 64 3.78 -12.87 8.26
C ILE A 64 3.72 -11.65 9.16
N TYR A 65 3.03 -11.75 10.29
CA TYR A 65 3.04 -10.71 11.31
C TYR A 65 4.26 -10.87 12.21
N LEU A 66 5.07 -9.81 12.34
CA LEU A 66 6.24 -9.77 13.22
C LEU A 66 6.07 -8.62 14.22
N ASP A 67 5.92 -8.97 15.50
CA ASP A 67 5.78 -8.02 16.60
C ASP A 67 7.10 -7.79 17.34
N ASP A 68 8.20 -7.59 16.60
CA ASP A 68 9.51 -7.33 17.20
C ASP A 68 9.72 -5.82 17.40
N PRO A 69 9.64 -5.31 18.65
CA PRO A 69 9.74 -3.89 18.95
C PRO A 69 11.12 -3.28 18.72
N GLU A 70 12.17 -4.09 18.61
CA GLU A 70 13.53 -3.61 18.36
C GLU A 70 13.76 -3.34 16.88
N ILE A 71 13.17 -4.15 15.99
CA ILE A 71 13.38 -4.08 14.54
C ILE A 71 12.80 -2.81 13.91
N TYR A 72 11.66 -2.32 14.39
CA TYR A 72 11.03 -1.10 13.83
C TYR A 72 11.35 0.19 14.62
N ARG A 73 12.22 0.14 15.64
CA ARG A 73 12.70 1.33 16.38
C ARG A 73 14.20 1.57 16.12
N LEU A 74 14.60 1.60 14.86
CA LEU A 74 15.94 2.08 14.52
C LEU A 74 16.00 3.59 14.77
N GLU A 75 17.13 4.09 15.27
CA GLU A 75 17.31 5.42 15.88
C GLU A 75 16.69 6.59 15.06
N HIS A 76 16.52 6.44 13.75
CA HIS A 76 15.88 7.42 12.87
C HIS A 76 14.92 6.84 11.80
N THR A 77 14.62 5.53 11.81
CA THR A 77 13.77 4.88 10.78
C THR A 77 12.88 3.79 11.39
N VAL A 78 11.64 3.72 10.90
CA VAL A 78 10.67 2.69 11.31
C VAL A 78 10.50 1.72 10.15
N LEU A 79 10.95 0.47 10.31
CA LEU A 79 10.66 -0.59 9.36
C LEU A 79 9.17 -0.96 9.44
N THR A 80 8.43 -0.76 8.36
CA THR A 80 6.99 -1.03 8.33
C THR A 80 6.67 -2.41 7.77
N ALA A 81 7.46 -2.86 6.79
CA ALA A 81 7.32 -4.16 6.17
C ALA A 81 8.59 -4.52 5.40
N GLU A 82 8.68 -5.76 4.95
CA GLU A 82 9.75 -6.26 4.09
C GLU A 82 9.24 -7.39 3.19
N ALA A 83 9.54 -7.32 1.90
CA ALA A 83 9.34 -8.41 0.95
C ALA A 83 10.52 -9.40 0.99
N ASP A 84 10.26 -10.66 1.34
CA ASP A 84 11.21 -11.76 1.19
C ASP A 84 11.01 -12.41 -0.19
N HIS A 85 11.86 -12.02 -1.14
CA HIS A 85 11.81 -12.54 -2.50
C HIS A 85 12.14 -14.04 -2.61
N GLY A 86 12.96 -14.57 -1.70
CA GLY A 86 13.35 -15.99 -1.72
C GLY A 86 12.19 -16.91 -1.34
N ARG A 87 11.38 -16.48 -0.36
CA ARG A 87 10.18 -17.20 0.08
C ARG A 87 8.89 -16.69 -0.57
N ARG A 88 8.96 -15.61 -1.36
CA ARG A 88 7.82 -14.90 -1.96
C ARG A 88 6.75 -14.56 -0.93
N GLN A 89 7.17 -14.00 0.20
CA GLN A 89 6.29 -13.63 1.32
C GLN A 89 6.55 -12.20 1.77
N ILE A 90 5.63 -11.62 2.54
CA ILE A 90 5.76 -10.28 3.08
C ILE A 90 5.74 -10.36 4.61
N CYS A 91 6.75 -9.79 5.24
CA CYS A 91 6.82 -9.58 6.68
C CYS A 91 6.23 -8.20 7.01
N LEU A 92 5.22 -8.14 7.87
CA LEU A 92 4.54 -6.92 8.30
C LEU A 92 4.81 -6.66 9.77
N TYR A 93 5.21 -5.42 10.08
CA TYR A 93 5.38 -4.93 11.43
C TYR A 93 4.17 -4.06 11.83
N PRO A 94 3.86 -3.88 13.13
CA PRO A 94 2.70 -3.10 13.59
C PRO A 94 2.52 -1.73 12.90
N PRO A 95 3.56 -0.88 12.73
CA PRO A 95 3.37 0.42 12.07
C PRO A 95 3.04 0.33 10.57
N GLY A 96 3.30 -0.81 9.94
CA GLY A 96 3.06 -1.09 8.53
C GLY A 96 1.76 -1.81 8.20
N LEU A 97 0.87 -2.02 9.17
CA LEU A 97 -0.46 -2.57 8.91
C LEU A 97 -1.36 -1.53 8.22
N ARG A 98 -1.07 -1.24 6.96
CA ARG A 98 -1.71 -0.23 6.11
C ARG A 98 -1.83 -0.76 4.69
N LEU A 99 -2.87 -0.35 3.96
CA LEU A 99 -3.06 -0.80 2.57
C LEU A 99 -1.98 -0.27 1.62
N ALA A 100 -1.50 0.95 1.85
CA ALA A 100 -0.36 1.49 1.11
C ALA A 100 0.90 0.63 1.28
N THR A 101 1.18 0.16 2.50
CA THR A 101 2.30 -0.71 2.79
C THR A 101 2.12 -2.08 2.14
N LEU A 102 0.92 -2.69 2.23
CA LEU A 102 0.62 -3.93 1.54
C LEU A 102 0.86 -3.82 0.02
N CYS A 103 0.36 -2.76 -0.62
CA CYS A 103 0.56 -2.54 -2.05
C CYS A 103 2.04 -2.37 -2.41
N HIS A 104 2.83 -1.74 -1.53
CA HIS A 104 4.27 -1.51 -1.72
C HIS A 104 5.01 -2.84 -1.80
N GLU A 105 4.81 -3.70 -0.81
CA GLU A 105 5.49 -4.98 -0.74
C GLU A 105 4.99 -5.97 -1.80
N LEU A 106 3.70 -5.93 -2.13
CA LEU A 106 3.17 -6.69 -3.27
C LEU A 106 3.85 -6.29 -4.58
N ALA A 107 4.12 -4.99 -4.78
CA ALA A 107 4.84 -4.55 -5.98
C ALA A 107 6.25 -5.16 -6.04
N HIS A 108 6.97 -5.22 -4.92
CA HIS A 108 8.27 -5.92 -4.85
C HIS A 108 8.14 -7.41 -5.18
N ILE A 109 7.16 -8.11 -4.60
CA ILE A 109 6.95 -9.54 -4.86
C ILE A 109 6.59 -9.83 -6.33
N LEU A 110 5.77 -8.97 -6.94
CA LEU A 110 5.28 -9.17 -8.29
C LEU A 110 6.32 -8.85 -9.36
N THR A 111 7.18 -7.85 -9.13
CA THR A 111 8.22 -7.49 -10.11
C THR A 111 9.55 -8.19 -9.86
N GLY A 112 9.83 -8.61 -8.62
CA GLY A 112 11.15 -9.10 -8.21
C GLY A 112 12.23 -8.02 -8.31
N GLN A 113 11.83 -6.75 -8.27
CA GLN A 113 12.71 -5.61 -8.47
C GLN A 113 12.56 -4.64 -7.29
N ASP A 114 13.62 -3.87 -7.04
CA ASP A 114 13.55 -2.64 -6.25
C ASP A 114 12.76 -1.55 -7.02
N HIS A 115 12.78 -0.30 -6.56
CA HIS A 115 11.95 0.81 -7.05
C HIS A 115 12.24 1.27 -8.51
N THR A 116 12.19 0.35 -9.47
CA THR A 116 12.28 0.55 -10.91
C THR A 116 11.00 1.18 -11.49
N PRO A 117 11.00 1.62 -12.76
CA PRO A 117 9.78 2.03 -13.44
C PRO A 117 8.69 0.95 -13.45
N GLU A 118 9.05 -0.32 -13.63
CA GLU A 118 8.14 -1.46 -13.63
C GLU A 118 7.51 -1.68 -12.25
N TRP A 119 8.32 -1.58 -11.18
CA TRP A 119 7.83 -1.58 -9.81
C TRP A 119 6.84 -0.44 -9.58
N ALA A 120 7.18 0.78 -10.00
CA ALA A 120 6.34 1.95 -9.81
C ALA A 120 4.99 1.81 -10.52
N VAL A 121 4.97 1.26 -11.74
CA VAL A 121 3.74 0.96 -12.50
C VAL A 121 2.93 -0.16 -11.84
N THR A 122 3.58 -1.14 -11.23
CA THR A 122 2.88 -2.23 -10.52
C THR A 122 2.24 -1.71 -9.24
N PHE A 123 3.01 -0.99 -8.42
CA PHE A 123 2.52 -0.29 -7.25
C PHE A 123 1.35 0.66 -7.58
N ALA A 124 1.44 1.33 -8.73
CA ALA A 124 0.39 2.20 -9.24
C ALA A 124 -0.95 1.51 -9.45
N ARG A 125 -0.91 0.35 -10.10
CA ARG A 125 -2.09 -0.45 -10.42
C ARG A 125 -2.73 -1.00 -9.15
N LEU A 126 -1.92 -1.48 -8.22
CA LEU A 126 -2.37 -1.99 -6.92
C LEU A 126 -3.14 -0.91 -6.15
N THR A 127 -2.53 0.26 -5.95
CA THR A 127 -3.14 1.37 -5.20
C THR A 127 -4.39 1.93 -5.87
N ALA A 128 -4.39 2.07 -7.20
CA ALA A 128 -5.57 2.51 -7.95
C ALA A 128 -6.75 1.55 -7.78
N TRP A 129 -6.51 0.24 -7.91
CA TRP A 129 -7.54 -0.77 -7.71
C TRP A 129 -8.08 -0.76 -6.27
N VAL A 130 -7.20 -0.69 -5.26
CA VAL A 130 -7.64 -0.62 -3.85
C VAL A 130 -8.48 0.62 -3.58
N ASN A 131 -8.09 1.79 -4.11
CA ASN A 131 -8.89 3.01 -4.00
C ASN A 131 -10.26 2.86 -4.65
N GLU A 132 -10.34 2.25 -5.83
CA GLU A 132 -11.61 2.00 -6.51
C GLU A 132 -12.50 1.04 -5.70
N ALA A 133 -11.93 -0.03 -5.17
CA ALA A 133 -12.65 -0.97 -4.30
C ALA A 133 -13.18 -0.27 -3.03
N LEU A 134 -12.36 0.57 -2.39
CA LEU A 134 -12.76 1.38 -1.24
C LEU A 134 -13.84 2.42 -1.60
N ALA A 135 -13.82 3.00 -2.79
CA ALA A 135 -14.82 3.95 -3.24
C ALA A 135 -16.19 3.28 -3.43
N HIS A 136 -16.21 2.03 -3.88
CA HIS A 136 -17.43 1.25 -4.14
C HIS A 136 -17.84 0.33 -2.98
N ASN A 137 -17.16 0.41 -1.82
CA ASN A 137 -17.39 -0.45 -0.66
C ASN A 137 -17.27 -1.95 -1.00
N GLN A 138 -16.30 -2.30 -1.85
CA GLN A 138 -15.97 -3.66 -2.29
C GLN A 138 -14.75 -4.22 -1.54
N GLY A 139 -14.55 -3.79 -0.30
CA GLY A 139 -13.50 -4.35 0.56
C GLY A 139 -13.83 -5.78 1.05
N PRO A 140 -12.88 -6.43 1.74
CA PRO A 140 -13.11 -7.75 2.31
C PRO A 140 -14.31 -7.77 3.27
N GLN A 141 -15.06 -8.88 3.25
CA GLN A 141 -16.20 -9.05 4.15
C GLN A 141 -15.78 -8.97 5.63
N GLY A 142 -16.57 -8.29 6.44
CA GLY A 142 -16.30 -8.12 7.88
C GLY A 142 -15.38 -6.94 8.21
N PHE A 143 -14.78 -6.29 7.22
CA PHE A 143 -13.90 -5.13 7.40
C PHE A 143 -14.48 -3.91 6.66
N PRO A 144 -15.30 -3.09 7.32
CA PRO A 144 -15.92 -1.96 6.67
C PRO A 144 -14.88 -0.91 6.27
N LYS A 145 -15.21 -0.11 5.25
CA LYS A 145 -14.48 1.14 4.98
C LYS A 145 -14.45 1.98 6.26
N MET A 146 -13.28 2.48 6.64
CA MET A 146 -13.11 3.19 7.90
C MET A 146 -13.75 4.59 7.85
N PHE A 147 -13.87 5.23 6.68
CA PHE A 147 -14.65 6.45 6.54
C PHE A 147 -15.62 6.43 5.33
N SER A 148 -16.90 6.54 5.64
CA SER A 148 -17.88 7.12 4.71
C SER A 148 -18.13 8.56 5.12
N LEU A 149 -17.86 9.54 4.24
CA LEU A 149 -18.16 10.96 4.49
C LEU A 149 -19.68 11.24 4.70
N SER A 150 -20.56 10.24 4.59
CA SER A 150 -21.97 10.34 4.97
C SER A 150 -22.26 10.21 6.47
N SER A 151 -21.27 9.95 7.34
CA SER A 151 -21.47 9.89 8.80
C SER A 151 -20.92 11.09 9.58
N LEU A 152 -20.52 12.18 8.91
CA LEU A 152 -20.12 13.43 9.59
C LEU A 152 -21.30 14.35 9.95
N ALA A 153 -22.54 13.88 9.83
CA ALA A 153 -23.62 14.48 10.59
C ALA A 153 -23.54 13.95 12.03
N GLN A 154 -23.12 14.82 12.94
CA GLN A 154 -23.09 14.65 14.39
C GLN A 154 -21.80 14.05 14.94
N TRP A 155 -20.84 14.92 15.23
CA TRP A 155 -20.25 14.97 16.56
C TRP A 155 -20.20 16.44 17.04
N PRO A 156 -20.40 16.68 18.35
CA PRO A 156 -20.77 17.97 18.93
C PRO A 156 -19.67 19.04 18.88
#